data_AF-A0AAD6G0E5-F1
#
_entry.id   AF-A0AAD6G0E5-F1
#
_cell.length_a   1.000
_cell.length_b   1.000
_cell.length_c   1.000
_cell.angle_alpha   90.00
_cell.angle_beta   90.00
_cell.angle_gamma   90.00
#
_symmetry.space_group_name_H-M   'P 1'
#
loop_
_entity.id
_entity.type
_entity.pdbx_description
1 polymer ?
#
loop_
_entity_poly.entity_id
_entity_poly.type
_entity_poly.pdbx_seq_one_letter_code
_entity_poly.pdbx_strand_id
1 'polypeptide(L)'
;MPSPLTVLNAISNILAQLIDQRKNTVPSIDDIVLEDFPVPNTNYRQSFLGDNKQLSTHPLPQSLLISYDLEDRHSIAEFDYTFEKPARLIGLTKAVLYMSCEDRDDFIAFVIQASIKR
;
A
#
# COMPACT_ATOMS: atom_id res chain seq x y z
N MET A 1 -34.77 -18.28 -28.95
CA MET A 1 -33.98 -17.04 -29.20
C MET A 1 -34.63 -15.93 -28.38
N PRO A 2 -33.91 -15.23 -27.49
CA PRO A 2 -34.48 -14.09 -26.79
C PRO A 2 -34.87 -12.99 -27.79
N SER A 3 -35.91 -12.23 -27.47
CA SER A 3 -36.34 -11.13 -28.34
C SER A 3 -35.28 -10.01 -28.33
N PRO A 4 -35.14 -9.23 -29.41
CA PRO A 4 -34.24 -8.07 -29.44
C PRO A 4 -34.47 -7.09 -28.27
N LEU A 5 -35.72 -6.95 -27.83
CA LEU A 5 -36.10 -6.11 -26.69
C LEU A 5 -35.60 -6.67 -25.35
N THR A 6 -35.57 -8.00 -25.21
CA THR A 6 -35.04 -8.67 -24.01
C THR A 6 -33.54 -8.44 -23.88
N VAL A 7 -32.81 -8.49 -25.00
CA VAL A 7 -31.36 -8.24 -25.04
C VAL A 7 -31.05 -6.78 -24.70
N LEU A 8 -31.82 -5.84 -25.26
CA LEU A 8 -31.64 -4.41 -24.99
C LEU A 8 -31.88 -4.05 -23.51
N ASN A 9 -32.92 -4.62 -22.90
CA ASN A 9 -33.22 -4.40 -21.49
C ASN A 9 -32.14 -4.98 -20.57
N ALA A 10 -31.60 -6.16 -20.91
CA ALA A 10 -30.50 -6.76 -20.16
C ALA A 10 -29.23 -5.88 -20.20
N ILE A 11 -28.88 -5.34 -21.37
CA ILE A 11 -27.74 -4.43 -21.53
C ILE A 11 -27.96 -3.14 -20.71
N SER A 12 -29.16 -2.57 -20.77
CA SER A 12 -29.50 -1.36 -20.01
C SER A 12 -29.36 -1.57 -18.49
N ASN A 13 -29.82 -2.70 -17.98
CA ASN A 13 -29.71 -3.04 -16.55
C ASN A 13 -28.26 -3.28 -16.11
N ILE A 14 -27.45 -3.95 -16.95
CA ILE A 14 -26.02 -4.14 -16.68
C ILE A 14 -25.30 -2.79 -16.65
N LEU A 15 -25.60 -1.90 -17.61
CA LEU A 15 -25.03 -0.54 -17.63
C LEU A 15 -25.43 0.25 -16.39
N ALA A 16 -26.71 0.20 -15.98
CA ALA A 16 -27.18 0.86 -14.76
C ALA A 16 -26.46 0.33 -13.50
N GLN A 17 -26.28 -0.98 -13.38
CA GLN A 17 -25.52 -1.58 -12.28
C GLN A 17 -24.05 -1.15 -12.29
N LEU A 18 -23.38 -1.15 -13.45
CA LEU A 18 -21.97 -0.72 -13.55
C LEU A 18 -21.79 0.77 -13.21
N ILE A 19 -22.76 1.62 -13.55
CA ILE A 19 -22.76 3.04 -13.19
C ILE A 19 -22.95 3.21 -11.67
N ASP A 20 -23.85 2.44 -11.06
CA ASP A 20 -24.12 2.48 -9.62
C ASP A 20 -22.93 1.96 -8.80
N GLN A 21 -22.26 0.90 -9.26
CA GLN A 21 -21.03 0.39 -8.66
C GLN A 21 -19.88 1.42 -8.70
N ARG A 22 -19.81 2.31 -9.70
CA ARG A 22 -18.84 3.42 -9.69
C ARG A 22 -19.18 4.51 -8.68
N LYS A 23 -20.47 4.75 -8.42
CA LYS A 23 -20.94 5.78 -7.49
C LYS A 23 -20.80 5.39 -6.02
N ASN A 24 -20.63 4.11 -5.72
CA ASN A 24 -20.46 3.59 -4.36
C ASN A 24 -19.03 3.71 -3.81
N THR A 25 -18.20 4.57 -4.41
CA THR A 25 -16.89 4.93 -3.85
C THR A 25 -17.11 6.03 -2.81
N VAL A 26 -16.70 5.76 -1.56
CA VAL A 26 -16.62 6.80 -0.52
C VAL A 26 -15.79 7.94 -1.12
N PRO A 27 -16.32 9.17 -1.20
CA PRO A 27 -15.59 10.28 -1.80
C PRO A 27 -14.25 10.47 -1.07
N SER A 28 -13.23 10.86 -1.83
CA SER A 28 -11.96 11.31 -1.25
C SER A 28 -12.25 12.45 -0.26
N ILE A 29 -11.64 12.38 0.92
CA ILE A 29 -11.73 13.46 1.90
C ILE A 29 -10.68 14.49 1.50
N ASP A 30 -11.13 15.57 0.88
CA ASP A 30 -10.30 16.66 0.38
C ASP A 30 -10.40 17.91 1.29
N ASP A 31 -9.52 18.89 1.11
CA ASP A 31 -9.53 20.22 1.78
C ASP A 31 -9.47 20.24 3.31
N ILE A 32 -8.67 19.33 3.88
CA ILE A 32 -8.50 19.25 5.32
C ILE A 32 -7.51 20.31 5.79
N VAL A 33 -8.02 21.32 6.47
CA VAL A 33 -7.20 22.35 7.09
C VAL A 33 -6.46 21.76 8.29
N LEU A 34 -5.13 21.90 8.28
CA LEU A 34 -4.24 21.49 9.36
C LEU A 34 -3.72 22.75 10.05
N GLU A 35 -3.62 22.70 11.37
CA GLU A 35 -3.23 23.86 12.19
C GLU A 35 -1.75 24.23 12.00
N ASP A 36 -0.86 23.22 11.88
CA ASP A 36 0.58 23.42 11.72
C ASP A 36 1.25 22.20 11.05
N PHE A 37 2.54 22.32 10.69
CA PHE A 37 3.38 21.23 10.22
C PHE A 37 4.71 21.16 11.01
N PRO A 38 5.11 19.99 11.56
CA PRO A 38 4.42 18.70 11.52
C PRO A 38 3.04 18.73 12.18
N VAL A 39 2.10 17.95 11.66
CA VAL A 39 0.71 18.00 12.13
C VAL A 39 0.63 17.74 13.64
N PRO A 40 0.02 18.63 14.44
CA PRO A 40 -0.16 18.41 15.86
C PRO A 40 -0.87 17.08 16.13
N ASN A 41 -0.43 16.35 17.15
CA ASN A 41 -0.96 15.02 17.49
C ASN A 41 -0.72 13.92 16.42
N THR A 42 0.25 14.10 15.51
CA THR A 42 0.68 13.02 14.62
C THR A 42 1.09 11.79 15.44
N ASN A 43 0.43 10.67 15.18
CA ASN A 43 0.76 9.39 15.81
C ASN A 43 1.82 8.67 14.95
N TYR A 44 3.09 8.85 15.30
CA TYR A 44 4.19 8.11 14.69
C TYR A 44 4.16 6.65 15.15
N ARG A 45 3.90 5.74 14.21
CA ARG A 45 3.87 4.30 14.47
C ARG A 45 5.12 3.66 13.90
N GLN A 46 5.69 2.75 14.69
CA GLN A 46 6.78 1.91 14.23
C GLN A 46 6.21 0.63 13.61
N SER A 47 6.76 0.27 12.46
CA SER A 47 6.53 -1.01 11.81
C SER A 47 7.87 -1.73 11.64
N PHE A 48 7.83 -3.05 11.68
CA PHE A 48 8.98 -3.93 11.57
C PHE A 48 8.85 -4.77 10.30
N LEU A 49 9.97 -5.00 9.61
CA LEU A 49 10.02 -5.90 8.45
C LEU A 49 9.75 -7.33 8.94
N GLY A 50 8.59 -7.86 8.57
CA GLY A 50 8.02 -9.12 9.08
C GLY A 50 8.33 -10.34 8.22
N ASP A 51 7.81 -11.49 8.65
CA ASP A 51 7.77 -12.69 7.82
C ASP A 51 6.70 -12.58 6.73
N ASN A 52 6.73 -13.51 5.78
CA ASN A 52 5.72 -13.62 4.71
C ASN A 52 5.50 -12.32 3.91
N LYS A 53 6.54 -11.47 3.78
CA LYS A 53 6.45 -10.18 3.08
C LYS A 53 5.42 -9.22 3.69
N GLN A 54 5.23 -9.25 5.00
CA GLN A 54 4.32 -8.33 5.70
C GLN A 54 5.08 -7.40 6.63
N LEU A 55 4.54 -6.21 6.88
CA LEU A 55 4.98 -5.36 7.97
C LEU A 55 4.24 -5.76 9.26
N SER A 56 4.99 -5.87 10.36
CA SER A 56 4.46 -6.11 11.69
C SER A 56 4.36 -4.82 12.49
N THR A 57 3.30 -4.65 13.28
CA THR A 57 3.15 -3.55 14.24
C THR A 57 3.84 -3.83 15.58
N HIS A 58 4.40 -5.03 15.74
CA HIS A 58 5.14 -5.45 16.92
C HIS A 58 6.52 -5.98 16.53
N PRO A 59 7.53 -5.83 17.41
CA PRO A 59 8.83 -6.44 17.19
C PRO A 59 8.70 -7.94 16.95
N LEU A 60 9.49 -8.47 16.02
CA LEU A 60 9.55 -9.90 15.80
C LEU A 60 10.28 -10.60 16.95
N PRO A 61 9.86 -11.83 17.33
CA PRO A 61 10.53 -12.59 18.38
C PRO A 61 11.93 -13.08 17.97
N GLN A 62 12.20 -13.13 16.66
CA GLN A 62 13.46 -13.59 16.09
C GLN A 62 13.88 -12.68 14.94
N SER A 63 15.18 -12.50 14.76
CA SER A 63 15.74 -11.80 13.60
C SER A 63 15.46 -12.58 12.32
N LEU A 64 15.06 -11.86 11.28
CA LEU A 64 14.90 -12.39 9.94
C LEU A 64 16.00 -11.87 9.03
N LEU A 65 16.47 -12.72 8.13
CA LEU A 65 17.37 -12.34 7.05
C LEU A 65 16.61 -12.47 5.73
N ILE A 66 16.57 -11.39 4.97
CA ILE A 66 15.90 -11.31 3.67
C ILE A 66 16.93 -10.83 2.67
N SER A 67 17.11 -11.60 1.62
CA SER A 67 18.07 -11.33 0.54
C SER A 67 17.33 -11.13 -0.77
N TYR A 68 17.89 -10.31 -1.64
CA TYR A 68 17.43 -10.11 -3.01
C TYR A 68 18.66 -9.96 -3.91
N ASP A 69 18.46 -10.17 -5.21
CA ASP A 69 19.52 -10.12 -6.22
C ASP A 69 19.63 -8.70 -6.77
N LEU A 70 20.82 -8.12 -6.73
CA LEU A 70 21.07 -6.77 -7.24
C LEU A 70 21.13 -6.71 -8.77
N GLU A 71 21.40 -7.83 -9.45
CA GLU A 71 21.49 -7.90 -10.92
C GLU A 71 20.14 -8.13 -11.59
N ASP A 72 19.16 -8.66 -10.85
CA ASP A 72 17.79 -8.80 -11.32
C ASP A 72 16.92 -7.60 -10.90
N ARG A 73 16.56 -6.76 -11.87
CA ARG A 73 15.67 -5.60 -11.68
C ARG A 73 14.29 -5.94 -11.11
N HIS A 74 13.87 -7.20 -11.16
CA HIS A 74 12.60 -7.68 -10.61
C HIS A 74 12.74 -8.22 -9.18
N SER A 75 13.97 -8.40 -8.69
CA SER A 75 14.26 -8.90 -7.36
C SER A 75 14.24 -7.75 -6.35
N ILE A 76 13.19 -7.73 -5.51
CA ILE A 76 12.99 -6.70 -4.50
C ILE A 76 12.57 -7.34 -3.17
N ALA A 77 13.08 -6.78 -2.06
CA ALA A 77 12.57 -7.07 -0.73
C ALA A 77 11.33 -6.20 -0.46
N GLU A 78 10.15 -6.78 -0.67
CA GLU A 78 8.85 -6.09 -0.55
C GLU A 78 8.10 -6.52 0.71
N PHE A 79 7.43 -5.56 1.35
CA PHE A 79 6.63 -5.79 2.55
C PHE A 79 5.32 -5.01 2.50
N ASP A 80 4.21 -5.71 2.71
CA ASP A 80 2.87 -5.16 2.68
C ASP A 80 2.32 -4.89 4.08
N TYR A 81 1.55 -3.81 4.20
CA TYR A 81 0.67 -3.57 5.35
C TYR A 81 -0.72 -3.20 4.86
N THR A 82 -1.72 -3.97 5.29
CA THR A 82 -3.12 -3.67 5.01
C THR A 82 -3.72 -2.95 6.20
N PHE A 83 -4.20 -1.73 5.98
CA PHE A 83 -4.95 -1.03 7.01
C PHE A 83 -6.32 -1.69 7.24
N GLU A 84 -6.63 -2.01 8.48
CA GLU A 84 -7.94 -2.59 8.86
C GLU A 84 -9.10 -1.59 8.68
N LYS A 85 -8.79 -0.29 8.65
CA LYS A 85 -9.73 0.79 8.48
C LYS A 85 -9.14 1.88 7.59
N PRO A 86 -9.96 2.72 6.94
CA PRO A 86 -9.48 3.89 6.23
C PRO A 86 -8.51 4.70 7.10
N ALA A 87 -7.32 4.96 6.57
CA ALA A 87 -6.22 5.58 7.30
C ALA A 87 -5.62 6.72 6.49
N ARG A 88 -5.05 7.70 7.20
CA ARG A 88 -4.25 8.77 6.61
C ARG A 88 -2.83 8.65 7.13
N LEU A 89 -1.87 8.69 6.21
CA LEU A 89 -0.46 8.83 6.50
C LEU A 89 -0.07 10.27 6.20
N ILE A 90 0.56 10.95 7.16
CA ILE A 90 1.04 12.31 7.01
C ILE A 90 2.32 12.49 7.83
N GLY A 91 3.22 13.33 7.32
CA GLY A 91 4.52 13.60 7.94
C GLY A 91 5.66 12.87 7.23
N LEU A 92 6.81 12.86 7.90
CA LEU A 92 8.04 12.29 7.38
C LEU A 92 8.16 10.82 7.78
N THR A 93 8.29 9.94 6.78
CA THR A 93 8.66 8.55 7.02
C THR A 93 10.17 8.44 7.24
N LYS A 94 10.57 7.64 8.24
CA LYS A 94 11.96 7.25 8.47
C LYS A 94 12.08 5.74 8.33
N ALA A 95 12.98 5.28 7.45
CA ALA A 95 13.38 3.88 7.37
C ALA A 95 14.67 3.67 8.17
N VAL A 96 14.72 2.61 8.97
CA VAL A 96 15.94 2.16 9.66
C VAL A 96 16.18 0.72 9.22
N LEU A 97 17.25 0.52 8.47
CA LEU A 97 17.58 -0.77 7.85
C LEU A 97 18.94 -1.26 8.37
N TYR A 98 19.01 -2.56 8.63
CA TYR A 98 20.25 -3.27 8.92
C TYR A 98 20.54 -4.17 7.73
N MET A 99 21.61 -3.87 7.00
CA MET A 99 21.88 -4.44 5.68
C MET A 99 23.35 -4.79 5.52
N SER A 100 23.63 -5.77 4.68
CA SER A 100 24.98 -6.16 4.26
C SER A 100 24.95 -6.66 2.82
N CYS A 101 26.09 -6.58 2.14
CA CYS A 101 26.34 -7.22 0.85
C CYS A 101 27.64 -8.02 0.98
N GLU A 102 27.64 -9.28 0.54
CA GLU A 102 28.83 -10.15 0.67
C GLU A 102 29.89 -9.82 -0.38
N ASP A 103 29.45 -9.46 -1.59
CA ASP A 103 30.34 -9.28 -2.75
C ASP A 103 30.91 -7.86 -2.89
N ARG A 104 30.35 -6.89 -2.15
CA ARG A 104 30.68 -5.46 -2.27
C ARG A 104 30.70 -4.80 -0.89
N ASP A 105 31.58 -3.81 -0.74
CA ASP A 105 31.76 -3.03 0.48
C ASP A 105 30.97 -1.70 0.48
N ASP A 106 30.32 -1.36 -0.63
CA ASP A 106 29.44 -0.20 -0.78
C ASP A 106 28.22 -0.53 -1.64
N PHE A 107 27.06 0.06 -1.31
CA PHE A 107 25.83 -0.06 -2.09
C PHE A 107 24.86 1.09 -1.81
N ILE A 108 23.98 1.35 -2.78
CA ILE A 108 22.89 2.32 -2.67
C ILE A 108 21.59 1.55 -2.46
N ALA A 109 20.89 1.86 -1.37
CA ALA A 109 19.57 1.31 -1.10
C ALA A 109 18.47 2.31 -1.51
N PHE A 110 17.57 1.88 -2.40
CA PHE A 110 16.36 2.62 -2.73
C PHE A 110 15.20 2.12 -1.88
N VAL A 111 14.61 3.01 -1.07
CA VAL A 111 13.45 2.69 -0.24
C VAL A 111 12.23 3.39 -0.80
N ILE A 112 11.21 2.61 -1.15
CA ILE A 112 9.98 3.11 -1.76
C ILE A 112 8.81 2.79 -0.81
N GLN A 113 8.08 3.83 -0.42
CA GLN A 113 6.78 3.68 0.21
C GLN A 113 5.71 4.03 -0.82
N ALA A 114 4.89 3.05 -1.19
CA ALA A 114 3.80 3.22 -2.14
C ALA A 114 2.47 2.81 -1.51
N SER A 115 1.40 3.56 -1.82
CA SER A 115 0.03 3.12 -1.52
C SER A 115 -0.52 2.38 -2.73
N ILE A 116 -0.95 1.13 -2.54
CA ILE A 116 -1.56 0.33 -3.60
C ILE A 116 -3.08 0.32 -3.36
N LYS A 117 -3.84 0.74 -4.38
CA LYS A 117 -5.29 0.50 -4.41
C LYS A 117 -5.49 -0.87 -5.03
N ARG A 118 -5.91 -1.85 -4.22
CA ARG A 118 -6.33 -3.17 -4.71
C ARG A 118 -7.81 -3.16 -5.05
#